data_AF-A0A0M2PE01-F1
#
_entry.id   AF-A0A0M2PE01-F1
#
_cell.length_a   1.000
_cell.length_b   1.000
_cell.length_c   1.000
_cell.angle_alpha   90.00
_cell.angle_beta   90.00
_cell.angle_gamma   90.00
#
_symmetry.space_group_name_H-M   'P 1'
#
loop_
_entity.id
_entity.type
_entity.pdbx_description
1 polymer ?
#
loop_
_entity_poly.entity_id
_entity_poly.type
_entity_poly.pdbx_seq_one_letter_code
_entity_poly.pdbx_strand_id
1 'polypeptide(L)'
;MKIGRAAKAVKEARCAVNLTQQQLSFEIFESREAISQQENGRYRVQPNIATYFANEHNDPFPAIEAAHEYTKWGIAKLDGEAADLHRSSISIKTKEELMEALEAVSEANKKLTVNPKSIEQIDIKVIEKSIQESIDAITALTHYVAILCKEYRISWVKMWAQHKMKLISRRFLKNG
;
A
#
# COMPACT_ATOMS: atom_id res chain seq x y z
N MET A 1 -1.20 24.52 -8.78
CA MET A 1 -1.71 23.14 -8.90
C MET A 1 -1.25 22.36 -7.67
N LYS A 2 -2.13 21.64 -6.98
CA LYS A 2 -1.73 20.84 -5.81
C LYS A 2 -0.90 19.65 -6.29
N ILE A 3 0.32 19.48 -5.76
CA ILE A 3 1.20 18.35 -6.12
C ILE A 3 0.52 17.06 -5.64
N GLY A 4 0.42 16.05 -6.51
CA GLY A 4 -0.17 14.75 -6.21
C GLY A 4 0.62 13.96 -5.17
N ARG A 5 -0.02 13.00 -4.49
CA ARG A 5 0.62 12.21 -3.45
C ARG A 5 1.72 11.31 -4.01
N ALA A 6 1.50 10.75 -5.20
CA ALA A 6 2.51 9.95 -5.90
C ALA A 6 3.76 10.78 -6.23
N ALA A 7 3.56 12.00 -6.76
CA ALA A 7 4.64 12.93 -7.08
C ALA A 7 5.47 13.30 -5.84
N LYS A 8 4.80 13.58 -4.72
CA LYS A 8 5.44 13.82 -3.42
C LYS A 8 6.24 12.60 -2.96
N ALA A 9 5.65 11.39 -3.02
CA ALA A 9 6.30 10.16 -2.59
C ALA A 9 7.55 9.82 -3.41
N VAL A 10 7.52 10.00 -4.73
CA VAL A 10 8.70 9.84 -5.61
C VAL A 10 9.81 10.82 -5.23
N LYS A 11 9.47 12.10 -5.05
CA LYS A 11 10.44 13.13 -4.69
C LYS A 11 11.08 12.85 -3.33
N GLU A 12 10.28 12.46 -2.34
CA GLU A 12 10.75 12.06 -1.01
C GLU A 12 11.68 10.84 -1.09
N ALA A 13 11.28 9.79 -1.83
CA ALA A 13 12.08 8.58 -1.98
C ALA A 13 13.43 8.89 -2.66
N ARG A 14 13.42 9.69 -3.74
CA ARG A 14 14.64 10.13 -4.43
C ARG A 14 15.58 10.89 -3.48
N CYS A 15 15.04 11.84 -2.73
CA CYS A 15 15.83 12.62 -1.78
C CYS A 15 16.39 11.75 -0.64
N ALA A 16 15.63 10.78 -0.14
CA ALA A 16 16.06 9.88 0.94
C ALA A 16 17.27 9.02 0.57
N VAL A 17 17.45 8.74 -0.73
CA VAL A 17 18.60 7.98 -1.27
C VAL A 17 19.67 8.86 -1.89
N ASN A 18 19.60 10.19 -1.68
CA ASN A 18 20.55 11.19 -2.16
C ASN A 18 20.76 11.19 -3.69
N LEU A 19 19.74 10.85 -4.47
CA LEU A 19 19.81 10.92 -5.93
C LEU A 19 19.37 12.29 -6.44
N THR A 20 20.12 12.85 -7.39
CA THR A 20 19.66 13.96 -8.22
C THR A 20 18.66 13.47 -9.26
N GLN A 21 17.83 14.36 -9.81
CA GLN A 21 16.96 14.01 -10.94
C GLN A 21 17.77 13.52 -12.15
N GLN A 22 18.99 14.04 -12.35
CA GLN A 22 19.87 13.62 -13.44
C GLN A 22 20.40 12.20 -13.24
N GLN A 23 20.79 11.82 -12.02
CA GLN A 23 21.22 10.46 -11.73
C GLN A 23 20.07 9.47 -11.91
N LEU A 24 18.89 9.79 -11.36
CA LEU A 24 17.71 8.95 -11.54
C LEU A 24 17.37 8.77 -13.03
N SER A 25 17.56 9.81 -13.85
CA SER A 25 17.33 9.75 -15.30
C SER A 25 18.15 8.65 -15.99
N PHE A 26 19.38 8.43 -15.54
CA PHE A 26 20.23 7.36 -16.06
C PHE A 26 19.79 5.98 -15.56
N GLU A 27 19.33 5.88 -14.31
CA GLU A 27 18.88 4.62 -13.71
C GLU A 27 17.62 4.05 -14.37
N ILE A 28 16.65 4.91 -14.71
CA ILE A 28 15.34 4.49 -15.27
C ILE A 28 15.21 4.75 -16.78
N PHE A 29 16.28 5.19 -17.42
CA PHE A 29 16.33 5.54 -18.85
C PHE A 29 15.22 6.54 -19.28
N GLU A 30 14.97 7.55 -18.44
CA GLU A 30 14.07 8.68 -18.74
C GLU A 30 14.85 9.99 -18.86
N SER A 31 14.25 11.01 -19.48
CA SER A 31 14.84 12.35 -19.43
C SER A 31 14.70 12.96 -18.03
N ARG A 32 15.68 13.76 -17.62
CA ARG A 32 15.63 14.54 -16.37
C ARG A 32 14.38 15.44 -16.33
N GLU A 33 14.01 16.00 -17.49
CA GLU A 33 12.82 16.81 -17.66
C GLU A 33 11.56 15.99 -17.34
N ALA A 34 11.41 14.77 -17.86
CA ALA A 34 10.27 13.91 -17.57
C ALA A 34 10.13 13.61 -16.07
N ILE A 35 11.24 13.30 -15.39
CA ILE A 35 11.28 13.11 -13.94
C ILE A 35 10.80 14.37 -13.21
N SER A 36 11.32 15.54 -13.61
CA SER A 36 10.92 16.81 -13.00
C SER A 36 9.43 17.13 -13.21
N GLN A 37 8.86 16.83 -14.38
CA GLN A 37 7.43 17.03 -14.63
C GLN A 37 6.59 16.10 -13.73
N GLN A 38 7.01 14.86 -13.52
CA GLN A 38 6.34 13.90 -12.64
C GLN A 38 6.43 14.31 -11.16
N GLU A 39 7.61 14.67 -10.65
CA GLU A 39 7.80 15.09 -9.24
C GLU A 39 7.08 16.41 -8.88
N ASN A 40 6.85 17.28 -9.86
CA ASN A 40 6.09 18.51 -9.68
C ASN A 40 4.59 18.32 -9.97
N GLY A 41 4.13 17.08 -10.19
CA GLY A 41 2.74 16.74 -10.43
C GLY A 41 2.17 17.24 -11.75
N ARG A 42 3.00 17.67 -12.70
CA ARG A 42 2.58 18.09 -14.04
C ARG A 42 2.20 16.88 -14.91
N TYR A 43 2.86 15.75 -14.68
CA TYR A 43 2.49 14.43 -15.21
C TYR A 43 2.26 13.44 -14.08
N ARG A 44 1.47 12.39 -14.37
CA ARG A 44 1.31 11.27 -13.44
C ARG A 44 2.61 10.48 -13.34
N VAL A 45 2.87 9.95 -12.15
CA VAL A 45 4.02 9.08 -11.89
C VAL A 45 3.87 7.78 -12.66
N GLN A 46 4.84 7.50 -13.54
CA GLN A 46 4.82 6.32 -14.40
C GLN A 46 5.29 5.05 -13.66
N PRO A 47 4.90 3.85 -14.13
CA PRO A 47 5.22 2.59 -13.45
C PRO A 47 6.72 2.32 -13.23
N ASN A 48 7.58 2.71 -14.17
CA ASN A 48 9.03 2.53 -14.06
C ASN A 48 9.61 3.30 -12.87
N ILE A 49 9.32 4.59 -12.71
CA ILE A 49 9.78 5.39 -11.57
C ILE A 49 9.08 4.98 -10.26
N ALA A 50 7.80 4.56 -10.33
CA ALA A 50 7.04 4.13 -9.16
C ALA A 50 7.63 2.84 -8.54
N THR A 51 8.05 1.90 -9.39
CA THR A 51 8.59 0.59 -8.96
C THR A 51 10.09 0.61 -8.68
N TYR A 52 10.85 1.52 -9.30
CA TYR A 52 12.29 1.68 -9.09
C TYR A 52 12.68 1.70 -7.61
N PHE A 53 12.01 2.52 -6.80
CA PHE A 53 12.34 2.66 -5.38
C PHE A 53 12.04 1.40 -4.56
N ALA A 54 11.01 0.64 -4.91
CA ALA A 54 10.72 -0.63 -4.24
C ALA A 54 11.77 -1.69 -4.60
N ASN A 55 12.20 -1.71 -5.85
CA ASN A 55 13.17 -2.68 -6.38
C ASN A 55 14.59 -2.42 -5.87
N GLU A 56 15.06 -1.17 -6.01
CA GLU A 56 16.47 -0.82 -5.77
C GLU A 56 16.71 -0.30 -4.35
N HIS A 57 15.71 0.31 -3.73
CA HIS A 57 15.86 1.04 -2.46
C HIS A 57 14.92 0.56 -1.34
N ASN A 58 14.16 -0.49 -1.60
CA ASN A 58 13.23 -1.10 -0.66
C ASN A 58 12.19 -0.10 -0.07
N ASP A 59 11.83 0.92 -0.85
CA ASP A 59 10.80 1.89 -0.50
C ASP A 59 9.55 1.68 -1.39
N PRO A 60 8.49 1.04 -0.86
CA PRO A 60 7.29 0.73 -1.64
C PRO A 60 6.32 1.89 -1.79
N PHE A 61 6.49 3.00 -1.06
CA PHE A 61 5.49 4.06 -1.00
C PHE A 61 5.26 4.78 -2.34
N PRO A 62 6.27 5.01 -3.21
CA PRO A 62 6.02 5.57 -4.55
C PRO A 62 5.04 4.72 -5.37
N ALA A 63 5.15 3.39 -5.33
CA ALA A 63 4.23 2.49 -6.02
C ALA A 63 2.83 2.47 -5.37
N ILE A 64 2.75 2.45 -4.05
CA ILE A 64 1.48 2.49 -3.30
C ILE A 64 0.71 3.77 -3.63
N GLU A 65 1.36 4.93 -3.54
CA GLU A 65 0.73 6.22 -3.82
C GLU A 65 0.38 6.40 -5.30
N ALA A 66 1.21 5.91 -6.21
CA ALA A 66 0.87 5.89 -7.63
C ALA A 66 -0.41 5.08 -7.87
N ALA A 67 -0.48 3.84 -7.36
CA ALA A 67 -1.68 3.00 -7.47
C ALA A 67 -2.92 3.71 -6.91
N HIS A 68 -2.86 4.23 -5.68
CA HIS A 68 -3.95 4.98 -5.05
C HIS A 68 -4.38 6.20 -5.89
N GLU A 69 -3.43 6.94 -6.45
CA GLU A 69 -3.72 8.09 -7.29
C GLU A 69 -4.40 7.71 -8.62
N TYR A 70 -4.02 6.57 -9.21
CA TYR A 70 -4.64 6.05 -10.43
C TYR A 70 -6.07 5.56 -10.21
N THR A 71 -6.29 4.79 -9.14
CA THR A 71 -7.57 4.13 -8.85
C THR A 71 -8.55 5.01 -8.10
N LYS A 72 -8.06 5.98 -7.32
CA LYS A 72 -8.82 6.78 -6.33
C LYS A 72 -9.40 5.97 -5.17
N TRP A 73 -8.91 4.76 -4.96
CA TRP A 73 -9.28 3.88 -3.84
C TRP A 73 -8.10 2.97 -3.47
N GLY A 74 -8.20 2.30 -2.32
CA GLY A 74 -7.13 1.45 -1.79
C GLY A 74 -6.15 2.22 -0.92
N ILE A 75 -5.03 1.59 -0.59
CA ILE A 75 -4.11 2.05 0.45
C ILE A 75 -3.32 3.28 -0.02
N ALA A 76 -3.29 4.34 0.81
CA ALA A 76 -2.36 5.46 0.70
C ALA A 76 -1.39 5.45 1.88
N LYS A 77 -0.22 6.09 1.75
CA LYS A 77 0.73 6.28 2.87
C LYS A 77 0.05 7.10 3.97
N LEU A 78 0.08 6.65 5.21
CA LEU A 78 -0.38 7.47 6.34
C LEU A 78 0.62 8.62 6.54
N ASP A 79 0.20 9.86 6.23
CA ASP A 79 1.02 11.07 6.32
C ASP A 79 0.28 12.26 6.98
N GLY A 80 -0.82 11.97 7.69
CA GLY A 80 -1.54 12.95 8.51
C GLY A 80 -0.86 13.22 9.85
N GLU A 81 -1.23 14.32 10.51
CA GLU A 81 -0.61 14.78 11.77
C GLU A 81 -0.72 13.77 12.93
N ALA A 82 -1.75 12.91 12.90
CA ALA A 82 -1.96 11.87 13.91
C ALA A 82 -1.22 10.54 13.61
N ALA A 83 -0.58 10.43 12.44
CA ALA A 83 0.08 9.19 12.04
C ALA A 83 1.50 9.08 12.62
N ASP A 84 1.75 8.03 13.40
CA ASP A 84 3.10 7.64 13.84
C ASP A 84 3.52 6.35 13.13
N LEU A 85 4.53 6.47 12.27
CA LEU A 85 5.08 5.37 11.48
C LEU A 85 6.29 4.68 12.12
N HIS A 86 6.65 5.00 13.36
CA HIS A 86 7.69 4.27 14.08
C HIS A 86 7.32 2.78 14.19
N ARG A 87 8.27 1.86 13.97
CA ARG A 87 8.02 0.39 13.96
C ARG A 87 7.22 -0.15 15.15
N SER A 88 7.39 0.43 16.33
CA SER A 88 6.67 0.01 17.55
C SER A 88 5.22 0.45 17.52
N SER A 89 4.98 1.70 17.12
CA SER A 89 3.64 2.29 17.02
C SER A 89 2.82 1.58 15.94
N ILE A 90 3.42 1.34 14.77
CA ILE A 90 2.74 0.60 13.70
C ILE A 90 2.47 -0.86 14.12
N SER A 91 3.40 -1.52 14.82
CA SER A 91 3.18 -2.88 15.31
C SER A 91 2.02 -2.97 16.30
N ILE A 92 1.86 -1.99 17.19
CA ILE A 92 0.75 -1.93 18.15
C ILE A 92 -0.55 -1.67 17.42
N LYS A 93 -0.59 -0.66 16.54
CA LYS A 93 -1.80 -0.31 15.78
C LYS A 93 -2.23 -1.46 14.87
N THR A 94 -1.31 -2.14 14.20
CA THR A 94 -1.64 -3.34 13.41
C THR A 94 -2.27 -4.44 14.25
N LYS A 95 -1.81 -4.65 15.48
CA LYS A 95 -2.43 -5.65 16.38
C LYS A 95 -3.87 -5.25 16.75
N GLU A 96 -4.09 -3.99 17.08
CA GLU A 96 -5.42 -3.43 17.40
C GLU A 96 -6.39 -3.65 16.23
N GLU A 97 -6.03 -3.18 15.04
CA GLU A 97 -6.86 -3.29 13.82
C GLU A 97 -7.14 -4.75 13.43
N LEU A 98 -6.18 -5.65 13.63
CA LEU A 98 -6.38 -7.09 13.43
C LEU A 98 -7.40 -7.69 14.41
N MET A 99 -7.40 -7.22 15.66
CA MET A 99 -8.35 -7.69 16.67
C MET A 99 -9.75 -7.18 16.37
N GLU A 100 -9.89 -5.90 16.00
CA GLU A 100 -11.17 -5.29 15.60
C GLU A 100 -11.76 -5.98 14.36
N ALA A 101 -10.94 -6.22 13.34
CA ALA A 101 -11.35 -6.96 12.15
C ALA A 101 -11.80 -8.39 12.47
N LEU A 102 -11.05 -9.09 13.34
CA LEU A 102 -11.43 -10.46 13.72
C LEU A 102 -12.77 -10.50 14.46
N GLU A 103 -12.99 -9.56 15.38
CA GLU A 103 -14.25 -9.45 16.12
C GLU A 103 -15.42 -9.13 15.18
N ALA A 104 -15.25 -8.15 14.28
CA ALA A 104 -16.29 -7.74 13.35
C ALA A 104 -16.61 -8.83 12.31
N VAL A 105 -15.60 -9.54 11.79
CA VAL A 105 -15.81 -10.71 10.91
C VAL A 105 -16.56 -11.82 11.64
N SER A 106 -16.22 -12.07 12.91
CA SER A 106 -16.91 -13.08 13.72
C SER A 106 -18.38 -12.75 13.95
N GLU A 107 -18.71 -11.48 14.13
CA GLU A 107 -20.10 -11.03 14.24
C GLU A 107 -20.84 -11.15 12.89
N ALA A 108 -20.22 -10.69 11.80
CA ALA A 108 -20.82 -10.79 10.46
C ALA A 108 -21.06 -12.24 10.02
N ASN A 109 -20.20 -13.19 10.41
CA ASN A 109 -20.37 -14.61 10.08
C ASN A 109 -21.71 -15.18 10.52
N LYS A 110 -22.30 -14.68 11.62
CA LYS A 110 -23.63 -15.08 12.09
C LYS A 110 -24.75 -14.72 11.10
N LYS A 111 -24.47 -13.76 10.22
CA LYS A 111 -25.42 -13.18 9.24
C LYS A 111 -25.15 -13.64 7.81
N LEU A 112 -23.96 -14.17 7.53
CA LEU A 112 -23.55 -14.65 6.21
C LEU A 112 -24.09 -16.05 5.87
N THR A 113 -24.80 -16.71 6.79
CA THR A 113 -25.37 -18.05 6.56
C THR A 113 -26.70 -18.04 5.81
N VAL A 114 -27.29 -16.85 5.57
CA VAL A 114 -28.55 -16.69 4.83
C VAL A 114 -28.29 -16.14 3.43
N ASN A 115 -29.24 -16.34 2.51
CA ASN A 115 -29.13 -15.82 1.15
C ASN A 115 -28.98 -14.28 1.18
N PRO A 116 -28.00 -13.68 0.49
CA PRO A 116 -27.84 -12.22 0.45
C PRO A 116 -29.09 -11.46 -0.02
N LYS A 117 -30.00 -12.10 -0.76
CA LYS A 117 -31.26 -11.48 -1.20
C LYS A 117 -32.35 -11.44 -0.12
N SER A 118 -32.19 -12.16 0.98
CA SER A 118 -33.17 -12.27 2.06
C SER A 118 -32.68 -11.69 3.39
N ILE A 119 -31.59 -10.93 3.36
CA ILE A 119 -30.96 -10.36 4.55
C ILE A 119 -31.66 -9.06 4.96
N GLU A 120 -31.79 -8.83 6.26
CA GLU A 120 -32.37 -7.60 6.79
C GLU A 120 -31.37 -6.44 6.71
N GLN A 121 -31.86 -5.19 6.60
CA GLN A 121 -30.97 -4.02 6.52
C GLN A 121 -30.07 -3.88 7.76
N ILE A 122 -30.52 -4.31 8.94
CA ILE A 122 -29.70 -4.27 10.15
C ILE A 122 -28.47 -5.19 10.02
N ASP A 123 -28.64 -6.34 9.40
CA ASP A 123 -27.57 -7.31 9.17
C ASP A 123 -26.62 -6.84 8.06
N ILE A 124 -27.12 -6.10 7.06
CA ILE A 124 -26.26 -5.43 6.06
C ILE A 124 -25.28 -4.48 6.76
N LYS A 125 -25.73 -3.68 7.73
CA LYS A 125 -24.85 -2.76 8.47
C LYS A 125 -23.76 -3.50 9.26
N VAL A 126 -24.07 -4.68 9.80
CA VAL A 126 -23.08 -5.53 10.48
C VAL A 126 -22.02 -6.02 9.49
N ILE A 127 -22.43 -6.40 8.28
CA ILE A 127 -21.50 -6.80 7.20
C ILE A 127 -20.68 -5.60 6.70
N GLU A 128 -21.28 -4.43 6.53
CA GLU A 128 -20.56 -3.20 6.16
C GLU A 128 -19.49 -2.86 7.19
N LYS A 129 -19.81 -2.98 8.48
CA LYS A 129 -18.81 -2.80 9.55
C LYS A 129 -17.67 -3.80 9.39
N SER A 130 -17.94 -5.09 9.20
CA SER A 130 -16.86 -6.08 9.07
C SER A 130 -15.98 -5.84 7.84
N ILE A 131 -16.53 -5.32 6.74
CA ILE A 131 -15.76 -4.88 5.58
C ILE A 131 -14.87 -3.69 5.93
N GLN A 132 -15.39 -2.69 6.64
CA GLN A 132 -14.63 -1.50 7.02
C GLN A 132 -13.44 -1.86 7.93
N GLU A 133 -13.68 -2.63 8.99
CA GLU A 133 -12.63 -3.09 9.92
C GLU A 133 -11.59 -3.95 9.18
N SER A 134 -12.01 -4.74 8.18
CA SER A 134 -11.09 -5.50 7.33
C SER A 134 -10.22 -4.59 6.45
N ILE A 135 -10.77 -3.49 5.93
CA ILE A 135 -10.01 -2.48 5.17
C ILE A 135 -9.00 -1.77 6.07
N ASP A 136 -9.37 -1.48 7.31
CA ASP A 136 -8.48 -0.84 8.29
C ASP A 136 -7.33 -1.78 8.67
N ALA A 137 -7.61 -3.07 8.89
CA ALA A 137 -6.59 -4.11 9.06
C ALA A 137 -5.67 -4.27 7.82
N ILE A 138 -6.20 -4.24 6.60
CA ILE A 138 -5.40 -4.28 5.36
C ILE A 138 -4.46 -3.07 5.28
N THR A 139 -4.96 -1.89 5.63
CA THR A 139 -4.18 -0.65 5.67
C THR A 139 -3.05 -0.77 6.69
N ALA A 140 -3.35 -1.21 7.91
CA ALA A 140 -2.37 -1.36 8.97
C ALA A 140 -1.31 -2.44 8.65
N LEU A 141 -1.72 -3.59 8.13
CA LEU A 141 -0.80 -4.66 7.71
C LEU A 141 0.12 -4.21 6.58
N THR A 142 -0.41 -3.45 5.60
CA THR A 142 0.42 -2.95 4.49
C THR A 142 1.52 -2.02 5.01
N HIS A 143 1.17 -1.10 5.90
CA HIS A 143 2.15 -0.20 6.53
C HIS A 143 3.13 -0.96 7.41
N TYR A 144 2.67 -1.92 8.20
CA TYR A 144 3.53 -2.78 9.00
C TYR A 144 4.59 -3.48 8.14
N VAL A 145 4.17 -4.16 7.07
CA VAL A 145 5.11 -4.84 6.17
C VAL A 145 6.05 -3.83 5.51
N ALA A 146 5.55 -2.67 5.06
CA ALA A 146 6.36 -1.66 4.38
C ALA A 146 7.45 -1.08 5.30
N ILE A 147 7.07 -0.71 6.52
CA ILE A 147 7.98 -0.14 7.53
C ILE A 147 9.00 -1.19 7.98
N LEU A 148 8.59 -2.42 8.27
CA LEU A 148 9.54 -3.46 8.69
C LEU A 148 10.49 -3.87 7.55
N CYS A 149 10.00 -3.96 6.31
CA CYS A 149 10.87 -4.18 5.16
C CYS A 149 11.96 -3.11 5.10
N LYS A 150 11.56 -1.84 5.17
CA LYS A 150 12.47 -0.69 5.12
C LYS A 150 13.46 -0.66 6.29
N GLU A 151 12.99 -0.75 7.54
CA GLU A 151 13.85 -0.64 8.73
C GLU A 151 14.82 -1.81 8.89
N TYR A 152 14.39 -3.04 8.56
CA TYR A 152 15.21 -4.25 8.72
C TYR A 152 15.94 -4.67 7.43
N ARG A 153 15.87 -3.86 6.37
CA ARG A 153 16.47 -4.16 5.05
C ARG A 153 16.02 -5.51 4.48
N ILE A 154 14.77 -5.89 4.75
CA ILE A 154 14.14 -7.08 4.17
C ILE A 154 13.49 -6.64 2.86
N SER A 155 13.84 -7.28 1.74
CA SER A 155 13.31 -6.91 0.43
C SER A 155 11.79 -7.10 0.35
N TRP A 156 11.07 -5.98 0.21
CA TRP A 156 9.62 -5.91 -0.04
C TRP A 156 9.24 -6.76 -1.25
N VAL A 157 9.94 -6.57 -2.37
CA VAL A 157 9.67 -7.26 -3.63
C VAL A 157 9.85 -8.77 -3.47
N LYS A 158 10.91 -9.20 -2.76
CA LYS A 158 11.14 -10.62 -2.47
C LYS A 158 10.03 -11.21 -1.60
N MET A 159 9.55 -10.50 -0.58
CA MET A 159 8.46 -10.97 0.28
C MET A 159 7.16 -11.20 -0.51
N TRP A 160 6.80 -10.27 -1.40
CA TRP A 160 5.63 -10.42 -2.27
C TRP A 160 5.82 -11.53 -3.31
N ALA A 161 7.01 -11.69 -3.87
CA ALA A 161 7.32 -12.79 -4.78
C ALA A 161 7.19 -14.16 -4.08
N GLN A 162 7.71 -14.29 -2.85
CA GLN A 162 7.55 -15.50 -2.04
C GLN A 162 6.08 -15.80 -1.75
N HIS A 163 5.28 -14.77 -1.43
CA HIS A 163 3.84 -14.93 -1.24
C HIS A 163 3.14 -15.39 -2.52
N LYS A 164 3.44 -14.77 -3.68
CA LYS A 164 2.90 -15.20 -4.99
C LYS A 164 3.23 -16.67 -5.27
N MET A 165 4.47 -17.09 -5.06
CA MET A 165 4.90 -18.48 -5.27
C MET A 165 4.16 -19.46 -4.36
N LYS A 166 3.95 -19.11 -3.09
CA LYS A 166 3.14 -19.90 -2.14
C LYS A 166 1.69 -20.04 -2.60
N LEU A 167 1.09 -18.99 -3.17
CA LEU A 167 -0.27 -19.05 -3.70
C LEU A 167 -0.36 -19.92 -4.96
N ILE A 168 0.63 -19.83 -5.86
CA ILE A 168 0.73 -20.68 -7.05
C ILE A 168 0.88 -22.16 -6.63
N SER A 169 1.75 -22.47 -5.66
CA SER A 169 1.97 -23.85 -5.22
C SER A 169 0.72 -24.47 -4.58
N ARG A 170 -0.14 -23.63 -3.98
CA ARG A 170 -1.43 -24.03 -3.40
C ARG A 170 -2.59 -24.00 -4.41
N ARG A 171 -2.32 -23.70 -5.69
CA ARG A 171 -3.31 -23.57 -6.78
C ARG A 171 -4.35 -22.48 -6.54
N PHE A 172 -4.05 -21.52 -5.66
CA PHE A 172 -4.87 -20.30 -5.52
C PHE A 172 -4.62 -19.31 -6.66
N LEU A 173 -3.46 -19.40 -7.33
CA LEU A 173 -3.13 -18.63 -8.52
C LEU A 173 -2.65 -19.56 -9.65
N LYS A 174 -2.93 -19.19 -10.90
CA LYS A 174 -2.30 -19.79 -12.08
C LYS A 174 -0.89 -19.25 -12.24
N ASN A 175 0.02 -20.06 -12.78
CA ASN A 175 1.32 -19.57 -13.21
C ASN A 175 1.12 -18.76 -14.49
N GLY A 176 1.48 -17.48 -14.45
CA GLY A 176 1.34 -16.52 -15.53
C GLY A 176 2.37 -15.41 -15.37
#